data_AF-A0A960QQR6-F1
#
_entry.id   AF-A0A960QQR6-F1
#
_cell.length_a   1.000
_cell.length_b   1.000
_cell.length_c   1.000
_cell.angle_alpha   90.00
_cell.angle_beta   90.00
_cell.angle_gamma   90.00
#
_symmetry.space_group_name_H-M   'P 1'
#
loop_
_entity.id
_entity.type
_entity.pdbx_description
1 polymer ?
#
loop_
_entity_poly.entity_id
_entity_poly.type
_entity_poly.pdbx_seq_one_letter_code
_entity_poly.pdbx_strand_id
1 'polypeptide(L)'
;MNKLTIYKNYISQLGLHMPLSANIDIILMILGLKPAIRSKIKQPDNFKFIKDWCDEWSFSSYMDKDSYIYVARNASLVKQLIELDHLAQKREDKLGMLLGYPSCCCKKIAKIGEEHIDNYEQNLCQKNFKAFFRLINPQKYRKGTAFISHVPCSTTCFASLFIAQQLGLFVLKNQKHSVLYGWVEELETVYKEILCQ
;
A
#
# COMPACT_ATOMS: atom_id res chain seq x y z
N MET A 1 -18.76 2.64 9.36
CA MET A 1 -18.08 3.79 8.72
C MET A 1 -17.97 3.52 7.21
N ASN A 2 -18.34 4.49 6.36
CA ASN A 2 -18.31 4.30 4.90
C ASN A 2 -16.87 4.43 4.37
N LYS A 3 -16.27 3.31 3.95
CA LYS A 3 -14.88 3.23 3.46
C LYS A 3 -14.58 4.20 2.31
N LEU A 4 -15.53 4.38 1.39
CA LEU A 4 -15.37 5.31 0.26
C LEU A 4 -15.37 6.77 0.74
N THR A 5 -16.20 7.11 1.72
CA THR A 5 -16.22 8.47 2.31
C THR A 5 -14.89 8.82 2.93
N ILE A 6 -14.30 7.92 3.73
CA ILE A 6 -12.98 8.11 4.34
C ILE A 6 -11.92 8.35 3.26
N TYR A 7 -11.93 7.53 2.21
CA TYR A 7 -10.94 7.63 1.14
C TYR A 7 -11.09 8.92 0.31
N LYS A 8 -12.32 9.34 0.01
CA LYS A 8 -12.59 10.63 -0.66
C LYS A 8 -12.06 11.81 0.17
N ASN A 9 -12.33 11.79 1.47
CA ASN A 9 -11.86 12.80 2.39
C ASN A 9 -10.32 12.84 2.42
N TYR A 10 -9.65 11.68 2.52
CA TYR A 10 -8.19 11.58 2.39
C TYR A 10 -7.67 12.21 1.09
N ILE A 11 -8.25 11.87 -0.07
CA ILE A 11 -7.79 12.44 -1.34
C ILE A 11 -7.96 13.96 -1.37
N SER A 12 -9.09 14.48 -0.88
CA SER A 12 -9.36 15.91 -0.88
C SER A 12 -8.48 16.72 0.09
N GLN A 13 -8.13 16.16 1.25
CA GLN A 13 -7.42 16.88 2.30
C GLN A 13 -5.91 16.60 2.31
N LEU A 14 -5.52 15.36 2.04
CA LEU A 14 -4.15 14.87 2.24
C LEU A 14 -3.44 14.42 0.96
N GLY A 15 -4.18 14.16 -0.13
CA GLY A 15 -3.63 13.59 -1.36
C GLY A 15 -2.44 14.37 -1.96
N LEU A 16 -2.44 15.70 -1.79
CA LEU A 16 -1.34 16.55 -2.26
C LEU A 16 -0.11 16.52 -1.34
N HIS A 17 -0.30 16.25 -0.05
CA HIS A 17 0.75 16.24 0.98
C HIS A 17 1.50 14.90 1.08
N MET A 18 0.91 13.84 0.53
CA MET A 18 1.45 12.49 0.52
C MET A 18 2.07 12.13 -0.84
N PRO A 19 3.06 11.21 -0.89
CA PRO A 19 3.47 10.61 -2.15
C PRO A 19 2.31 9.82 -2.76
N LEU A 20 2.22 9.77 -4.10
CA LEU A 20 1.12 9.08 -4.79
C LEU A 20 1.01 7.60 -4.38
N SER A 21 2.15 6.95 -4.10
CA SER A 21 2.18 5.57 -3.63
C SER A 21 1.43 5.35 -2.31
N ALA A 22 1.33 6.37 -1.44
CA ALA A 22 0.59 6.28 -0.19
C ALA A 22 -0.91 6.07 -0.39
N ASN A 23 -1.46 6.41 -1.57
CA ASN A 23 -2.88 6.18 -1.87
C ASN A 23 -3.23 4.69 -1.74
N ILE A 24 -2.30 3.81 -2.15
CA ILE A 24 -2.48 2.37 -2.09
C ILE A 24 -2.41 1.89 -0.63
N ASP A 25 -1.43 2.38 0.13
CA ASP A 25 -1.30 2.04 1.54
C ASP A 25 -2.54 2.46 2.34
N ILE A 26 -3.02 3.68 2.13
CA ILE A 26 -4.19 4.25 2.80
C ILE A 26 -5.47 3.49 2.43
N ILE A 27 -5.74 3.26 1.14
CA ILE A 27 -6.96 2.55 0.75
C ILE A 27 -6.96 1.12 1.30
N LEU A 28 -5.83 0.40 1.24
CA LEU A 28 -5.72 -0.94 1.81
C LEU A 28 -5.93 -0.93 3.33
N MET A 29 -5.43 0.06 4.05
CA MET A 29 -5.67 0.22 5.49
C MET A 29 -7.16 0.48 5.80
N ILE A 30 -7.80 1.39 5.06
CA ILE A 30 -9.24 1.70 5.17
C ILE A 30 -10.08 0.44 4.90
N LEU A 31 -9.69 -0.36 3.91
CA LEU A 31 -10.37 -1.61 3.58
C LEU A 31 -10.18 -2.69 4.65
N GLY A 32 -9.20 -2.55 5.55
CA GLY A 32 -8.83 -3.57 6.54
C GLY A 32 -7.91 -4.66 5.99
N LEU A 33 -7.29 -4.41 4.84
CA LEU A 33 -6.34 -5.31 4.18
C LEU A 33 -4.90 -5.06 4.64
N LYS A 34 -4.66 -3.90 5.26
CA LYS A 34 -3.42 -3.60 6.00
C LYS A 34 -3.76 -3.09 7.41
N PRO A 35 -3.00 -3.50 8.42
CA PRO A 35 -3.20 -3.02 9.79
C PRO A 35 -2.57 -1.64 10.02
N ALA A 36 -1.57 -1.27 9.22
CA ALA A 36 -0.83 -0.02 9.34
C ALA A 36 -0.17 0.42 8.04
N ILE A 37 0.29 1.67 8.01
CA ILE A 37 1.09 2.26 6.94
C ILE A 37 2.39 2.82 7.51
N ARG A 38 3.42 2.82 6.67
CA ARG A 38 4.64 3.61 6.83
C ARG A 38 4.87 4.36 5.53
N SER A 39 4.96 5.68 5.58
CA SER A 39 5.14 6.49 4.36
C SER A 39 5.93 7.75 4.65
N LYS A 40 6.79 8.17 3.73
CA LYS A 40 7.53 9.44 3.85
C LYS A 40 6.64 10.58 3.38
N ILE A 41 6.48 11.62 4.18
CA ILE A 41 5.68 12.79 3.79
C ILE A 41 6.51 13.78 3.00
N LYS A 42 5.87 14.56 2.11
CA LYS A 42 6.60 15.48 1.23
C LYS A 42 7.20 16.66 1.99
N GLN A 43 6.49 17.16 3.00
CA GLN A 43 6.91 18.29 3.82
C GLN A 43 6.49 18.01 5.28
N PRO A 44 7.42 18.13 6.25
CA PRO A 44 7.16 17.89 7.68
C PRO A 44 5.97 18.68 8.24
N ASP A 45 5.81 19.93 7.81
CA ASP A 45 4.76 20.85 8.28
C ASP A 45 3.35 20.34 7.98
N ASN A 46 3.20 19.43 7.01
CA ASN A 46 1.91 18.83 6.68
C ASN A 46 1.45 17.78 7.70
N PHE A 47 2.29 17.40 8.67
CA PHE A 47 1.94 16.38 9.65
C PHE A 47 0.71 16.74 10.50
N LYS A 48 0.47 18.03 10.77
CA LYS A 48 -0.73 18.47 11.49
C LYS A 48 -2.01 18.02 10.77
N PHE A 49 -2.10 18.20 9.45
CA PHE A 49 -3.27 17.78 8.67
C PHE A 49 -3.46 16.27 8.71
N ILE A 50 -2.36 15.51 8.64
CA ILE A 50 -2.39 14.04 8.71
C ILE A 50 -2.87 13.59 10.09
N LYS A 51 -2.40 14.24 11.16
CA LYS A 51 -2.82 13.96 12.52
C LYS A 51 -4.30 14.26 12.72
N ASP A 52 -4.77 15.43 12.32
CA ASP A 52 -6.17 15.84 12.43
C ASP A 52 -7.10 14.85 11.69
N TRP A 53 -6.71 14.44 10.47
CA TRP A 53 -7.42 13.41 9.71
C TRP A 53 -7.43 12.05 10.42
N CYS A 54 -6.31 11.65 11.02
CA CYS A 54 -6.25 10.40 11.79
C CYS A 54 -7.19 10.46 13.00
N ASP A 55 -7.20 11.57 13.74
CA ASP A 55 -8.06 11.75 14.90
C ASP A 55 -9.55 11.69 14.50
N GLU A 56 -9.95 12.36 13.39
CA GLU A 56 -11.31 12.33 12.84
C GLU A 56 -11.80 10.91 12.55
N TRP A 57 -10.92 10.07 12.00
CA TRP A 57 -11.26 8.70 11.58
C TRP A 57 -10.83 7.63 12.58
N SER A 58 -10.47 8.02 13.81
CA SER A 58 -10.07 7.12 14.90
C SER A 58 -8.86 6.23 14.55
N PHE A 59 -7.90 6.78 13.81
CA PHE A 59 -6.57 6.21 13.61
C PHE A 59 -5.58 6.84 14.59
N SER A 60 -4.52 6.10 14.90
CA SER A 60 -3.36 6.62 15.63
C SER A 60 -2.25 6.93 14.64
N SER A 61 -1.55 8.05 14.85
CA SER A 61 -0.44 8.47 14.00
C SER A 61 0.77 8.98 14.77
N TYR A 62 1.94 8.87 14.15
CA TYR A 62 3.21 9.42 14.63
C TYR A 62 4.07 9.80 13.43
N MET A 63 4.92 10.82 13.59
CA MET A 63 5.96 11.18 12.65
C MET A 63 7.32 11.10 13.34
N ASP A 64 8.28 10.41 12.71
CA ASP A 64 9.66 10.38 13.20
C ASP A 64 10.48 11.58 12.72
N LYS A 65 11.73 11.64 13.19
CA LYS A 65 12.70 12.69 12.84
C LYS A 65 13.06 12.72 11.34
N ASP A 66 12.87 11.62 10.62
CA ASP A 66 13.20 11.45 9.21
C ASP A 66 11.99 11.68 8.29
N SER A 67 10.91 12.23 8.87
CA SER A 67 9.65 12.56 8.21
C SER A 67 8.91 11.34 7.65
N TYR A 68 9.10 10.16 8.24
CA TYR A 68 8.19 9.05 8.02
C TYR A 68 7.02 9.17 8.98
N ILE A 69 5.82 9.02 8.42
CA ILE A 69 4.60 8.82 9.19
C ILE A 69 4.31 7.34 9.35
N TYR A 70 3.76 7.02 10.52
CA TYR A 70 3.23 5.72 10.88
C TYR A 70 1.77 5.95 11.22
N VAL A 71 0.86 5.22 10.57
CA VAL A 71 -0.58 5.29 10.87
C VAL A 71 -1.10 3.87 11.06
N ALA A 72 -1.89 3.66 12.11
CA ALA A 72 -2.52 2.38 12.40
C ALA A 72 -3.87 2.56 13.10
N ARG A 73 -4.62 1.48 13.27
CA ARG A 73 -5.90 1.49 14.01
C ARG A 73 -5.75 1.68 15.52
N ASN A 74 -4.56 1.52 16.07
CA ASN A 74 -4.30 1.70 17.49
C ASN A 74 -2.87 2.17 17.75
N ALA A 75 -2.67 2.86 18.86
CA ALA A 75 -1.39 3.45 19.24
C ALA A 75 -0.33 2.39 19.56
N SER A 76 -0.72 1.21 20.05
CA SER A 76 0.22 0.12 20.33
C SER A 76 0.95 -0.35 19.07
N LEU A 77 0.24 -0.49 17.95
CA LEU A 77 0.84 -0.90 16.68
C LEU A 77 1.76 0.19 16.10
N VAL A 78 1.38 1.46 16.22
CA VAL A 78 2.26 2.58 15.86
C VAL A 78 3.57 2.51 16.66
N LYS A 79 3.49 2.31 17.97
CA LYS A 79 4.66 2.17 18.85
C LYS A 79 5.56 1.01 18.42
N GLN A 80 4.99 -0.16 18.18
CA GLN A 80 5.73 -1.34 17.72
C GLN A 80 6.44 -1.10 16.38
N LEU A 81 5.80 -0.41 15.44
CA LEU A 81 6.40 -0.08 14.15
C LEU A 81 7.60 0.84 14.31
N ILE A 82 7.50 1.88 15.13
CA ILE A 82 8.60 2.84 15.36
C ILE A 82 9.78 2.13 16.05
N GLU A 83 9.49 1.37 17.11
CA GLU A 83 10.52 0.63 17.85
C GLU A 83 11.28 -0.32 16.93
N LEU A 84 10.55 -1.06 16.09
CA LEU A 84 11.15 -1.97 15.15
C LEU A 84 11.92 -1.23 14.06
N ASP A 85 11.35 -0.17 13.49
CA ASP A 85 11.96 0.54 12.37
C ASP A 85 13.24 1.30 12.73
N HIS A 86 13.44 1.64 14.01
CA HIS A 86 14.66 2.28 14.47
C HIS A 86 15.76 1.30 14.90
N LEU A 87 15.54 -0.03 14.82
CA LEU A 87 16.58 -1.00 15.15
C LEU A 87 17.68 -1.03 14.07
N ALA A 88 18.95 -1.03 14.48
CA ALA A 88 20.09 -1.10 13.55
C ALA A 88 20.23 -2.44 12.80
N GLN A 89 19.52 -3.50 13.24
CA GLN A 89 19.59 -4.84 12.66
C GLN A 89 18.60 -5.04 11.51
N LYS A 90 18.85 -6.07 10.69
CA LYS A 90 17.91 -6.54 9.65
C LYS A 90 16.56 -6.88 10.28
N ARG A 91 15.49 -6.33 9.70
CA ARG A 91 14.13 -6.27 10.27
C ARG A 91 13.02 -6.32 9.22
N GLU A 92 13.38 -6.49 7.95
CA GLU A 92 12.49 -6.36 6.79
C GLU A 92 11.33 -7.36 6.85
N ASP A 93 11.58 -8.57 7.38
CA ASP A 93 10.55 -9.59 7.57
C ASP A 93 9.50 -9.15 8.60
N LYS A 94 9.94 -8.77 9.80
CA LYS A 94 9.10 -8.37 10.92
C LYS A 94 8.37 -7.07 10.61
N LEU A 95 9.07 -6.10 10.02
CA LEU A 95 8.49 -4.82 9.65
C LEU A 95 7.42 -5.03 8.58
N GLY A 96 7.72 -5.84 7.55
CA GLY A 96 6.74 -6.20 6.54
C GLY A 96 5.50 -6.90 7.12
N MET A 97 5.68 -7.82 8.08
CA MET A 97 4.57 -8.47 8.75
C MET A 97 3.71 -7.49 9.57
N LEU A 98 4.33 -6.54 10.30
CA LEU A 98 3.59 -5.51 11.03
C LEU A 98 2.83 -4.55 10.10
N LEU A 99 3.34 -4.32 8.88
CA LEU A 99 2.64 -3.56 7.83
C LEU A 99 1.55 -4.37 7.12
N GLY A 100 1.39 -5.67 7.43
CA GLY A 100 0.40 -6.55 6.84
C GLY A 100 0.78 -7.16 5.49
N TYR A 101 2.08 -7.20 5.16
CA TYR A 101 2.54 -7.89 3.96
C TYR A 101 2.46 -9.42 4.13
N PRO A 102 2.19 -10.17 3.04
CA PRO A 102 2.17 -11.63 3.11
C PRO A 102 3.51 -12.20 3.61
N SER A 103 3.45 -13.20 4.50
CA SER A 103 4.66 -13.81 5.07
C SER A 103 5.63 -14.38 4.02
N CYS A 104 5.12 -14.89 2.89
CA CYS A 104 5.94 -15.34 1.77
C CYS A 104 6.70 -14.19 1.08
N CYS A 105 6.08 -13.01 0.97
CA CYS A 105 6.71 -11.79 0.47
C CYS A 105 7.76 -11.28 1.46
N CYS A 106 7.43 -11.20 2.74
CA CYS A 106 8.37 -10.80 3.80
C CYS A 106 9.63 -11.68 3.81
N LYS A 107 9.47 -13.01 3.79
CA LYS A 107 10.59 -13.97 3.72
C LYS A 107 11.44 -13.78 2.47
N LYS A 108 10.80 -13.50 1.32
CA LYS A 108 11.51 -13.27 0.06
C LYS A 108 12.35 -11.98 0.14
N ILE A 109 11.78 -10.89 0.66
CA ILE A 109 12.48 -9.63 0.84
C ILE A 109 13.62 -9.75 1.84
N ALA A 110 13.41 -10.39 2.99
CA ALA A 110 14.48 -10.61 3.97
C ALA A 110 15.65 -11.44 3.42
N LYS A 111 15.39 -12.39 2.50
CA LYS A 111 16.44 -13.13 1.79
C LYS A 111 17.19 -12.26 0.77
N ILE A 112 16.50 -11.31 0.14
CA ILE A 112 17.08 -10.41 -0.86
C ILE A 112 17.92 -9.30 -0.20
N GLY A 113 17.48 -8.78 0.94
CA GLY A 113 18.05 -7.59 1.60
C GLY A 113 17.40 -6.30 1.11
N GLU A 114 17.22 -5.33 2.02
CA GLU A 114 16.62 -4.02 1.72
C GLU A 114 17.30 -3.30 0.56
N GLU A 115 18.63 -3.36 0.50
CA GLU A 115 19.49 -2.74 -0.52
C GLU A 115 19.26 -3.27 -1.95
N HIS A 116 18.54 -4.38 -2.09
CA HIS A 116 18.31 -5.06 -3.36
C HIS A 116 16.82 -5.15 -3.74
N ILE A 117 15.91 -4.55 -2.95
CA ILE A 117 14.47 -4.57 -3.21
C ILE A 117 14.14 -3.92 -4.55
N ASP A 118 14.69 -2.74 -4.82
CA ASP A 118 14.42 -1.99 -6.06
C ASP A 118 14.84 -2.79 -7.31
N ASN A 119 16.02 -3.40 -7.29
CA ASN A 119 16.50 -4.25 -8.38
C ASN A 119 15.60 -5.49 -8.56
N TYR A 120 15.15 -6.09 -7.46
CA TYR A 120 14.23 -7.21 -7.52
C TYR A 120 12.86 -6.80 -8.08
N GLU A 121 12.31 -5.66 -7.66
CA GLU A 121 11.06 -5.11 -8.17
C GLU A 121 11.14 -4.86 -9.67
N GLN A 122 12.21 -4.20 -10.15
CA GLN A 122 12.41 -3.91 -11.57
C GLN A 122 12.45 -5.20 -12.40
N ASN A 123 13.24 -6.18 -11.97
CA ASN A 123 13.31 -7.49 -12.63
C ASN A 123 11.96 -8.22 -12.62
N LEU A 124 11.17 -8.07 -11.56
CA LEU A 124 9.86 -8.70 -11.44
C LEU A 124 8.83 -8.02 -12.36
N CYS A 125 8.84 -6.69 -12.46
CA CYS A 125 7.97 -5.91 -13.35
C CYS A 125 8.14 -6.29 -14.83
N GLN A 126 9.33 -6.74 -15.23
CA GLN A 126 9.63 -7.17 -16.60
C GLN A 126 9.13 -8.59 -16.92
N LYS A 127 8.72 -9.37 -15.91
CA LYS A 127 8.23 -10.73 -16.13
C LYS A 127 6.77 -10.73 -16.57
N ASN A 128 6.39 -11.78 -17.30
CA ASN A 128 5.01 -11.98 -17.70
C ASN A 128 4.14 -12.47 -16.53
N PHE A 129 3.31 -11.58 -15.99
CA PHE A 129 2.21 -11.95 -15.10
C PHE A 129 1.03 -12.48 -15.92
N LYS A 130 0.57 -13.69 -15.62
CA LYS A 130 -0.51 -14.34 -16.37
C LYS A 130 -1.87 -14.06 -15.74
N ALA A 131 -2.88 -13.85 -16.58
CA ALA A 131 -4.27 -13.67 -16.17
C ALA A 131 -4.44 -12.69 -15.00
N PHE A 132 -5.20 -13.07 -13.96
CA PHE A 132 -5.46 -12.23 -12.78
C PHE A 132 -4.21 -11.82 -12.00
N PHE A 133 -3.09 -12.54 -12.12
CA PHE A 133 -1.85 -12.13 -11.47
C PHE A 133 -1.29 -10.81 -12.02
N ARG A 134 -1.78 -10.30 -13.15
CA ARG A 134 -1.42 -8.95 -13.63
C ARG A 134 -1.75 -7.85 -12.61
N LEU A 135 -2.78 -8.06 -11.79
CA LEU A 135 -3.15 -7.12 -10.71
C LEU A 135 -2.04 -6.96 -9.65
N ILE A 136 -1.17 -7.97 -9.49
CA ILE A 136 -0.08 -7.91 -8.51
C ILE A 136 1.23 -7.39 -9.10
N ASN A 137 1.24 -6.90 -10.34
CA ASN A 137 2.43 -6.25 -10.89
C ASN A 137 2.67 -4.90 -10.17
N PRO A 138 3.80 -4.70 -9.46
CA PRO A 138 4.03 -3.50 -8.68
C PRO A 138 4.39 -2.27 -9.54
N GLN A 139 4.51 -2.39 -10.86
CA GLN A 139 4.93 -1.29 -11.78
C GLN A 139 4.16 0.03 -11.59
N LYS A 140 2.89 -0.02 -11.19
CA LYS A 140 2.05 1.17 -10.97
C LYS A 140 2.07 1.70 -9.52
N TYR A 141 2.90 1.13 -8.64
CA TYR A 141 2.98 1.51 -7.22
C TYR A 141 3.34 2.99 -7.06
N ARG A 142 4.40 3.46 -7.74
CA ARG A 142 4.82 4.87 -7.71
C ARG A 142 3.78 5.83 -8.28
N LYS A 143 2.86 5.34 -9.12
CA LYS A 143 1.74 6.13 -9.68
C LYS A 143 0.51 6.14 -8.76
N GLY A 144 0.51 5.34 -7.69
CA GLY A 144 -0.62 5.26 -6.76
C GLY A 144 -1.80 4.46 -7.27
N THR A 145 -1.66 3.70 -8.37
CA THR A 145 -2.74 2.93 -9.00
C THR A 145 -2.50 1.42 -9.04
N ALA A 146 -1.45 0.92 -8.37
CA ALA A 146 -1.29 -0.54 -8.18
C ALA A 146 -2.31 -1.10 -7.18
N PHE A 147 -2.54 -2.42 -7.23
CA PHE A 147 -3.49 -3.10 -6.34
C PHE A 147 -2.84 -3.69 -5.07
N ILE A 148 -1.52 -3.57 -4.95
CA ILE A 148 -0.74 -3.98 -3.78
C ILE A 148 0.30 -2.91 -3.43
N SER A 149 0.75 -2.89 -2.18
CA SER A 149 1.73 -1.92 -1.64
C SER A 149 3.04 -2.59 -1.18
N HIS A 150 3.35 -3.75 -1.74
CA HIS A 150 4.57 -4.51 -1.52
C HIS A 150 5.02 -5.19 -2.79
N VAL A 151 6.30 -5.58 -2.85
CA VAL A 151 6.83 -6.37 -3.95
C VAL A 151 6.46 -7.85 -3.73
N PRO A 152 5.75 -8.52 -4.66
CA PRO A 152 5.37 -9.91 -4.48
C PRO A 152 6.55 -10.87 -4.57
N CYS A 153 6.45 -12.02 -3.90
CA CYS A 153 7.54 -13.03 -3.90
C CYS A 153 7.71 -13.76 -5.24
N SER A 154 6.70 -13.72 -6.10
CA SER A 154 6.71 -14.29 -7.46
C SER A 154 5.62 -13.64 -8.32
N THR A 155 5.62 -13.92 -9.63
CA THR A 155 4.53 -13.54 -10.54
C THR A 155 3.23 -14.32 -10.34
N THR A 156 3.21 -15.27 -9.42
CA THR A 156 2.08 -16.15 -9.10
C THR A 156 1.77 -16.16 -7.59
N CYS A 157 2.12 -15.09 -6.88
CA CYS A 157 1.89 -14.99 -5.44
C CYS A 157 0.38 -14.88 -5.12
N PHE A 158 -0.23 -16.00 -4.71
CA PHE A 158 -1.65 -16.06 -4.36
C PHE A 158 -2.03 -15.13 -3.20
N ALA A 159 -1.18 -14.98 -2.20
CA ALA A 159 -1.47 -14.09 -1.07
C ALA A 159 -1.53 -12.62 -1.49
N SER A 160 -0.62 -12.19 -2.38
CA SER A 160 -0.71 -10.86 -3.01
C SER A 160 -1.96 -10.74 -3.88
N LEU A 161 -2.30 -11.80 -4.64
CA LEU A 161 -3.45 -11.78 -5.53
C LEU A 161 -4.75 -11.62 -4.74
N PHE A 162 -4.87 -12.29 -3.60
CA PHE A 162 -6.00 -12.14 -2.70
C PHE A 162 -6.20 -10.67 -2.29
N ILE A 163 -5.15 -9.99 -1.80
CA ILE A 163 -5.21 -8.56 -1.45
C ILE A 163 -5.65 -7.72 -2.65
N ALA A 164 -5.05 -7.96 -3.81
CA ALA A 164 -5.35 -7.23 -5.03
C ALA A 164 -6.81 -7.40 -5.48
N GLN A 165 -7.35 -8.62 -5.42
CA GLN A 165 -8.73 -8.91 -5.75
C GLN A 165 -9.72 -8.24 -4.79
N GLN A 166 -9.41 -8.18 -3.49
CA GLN A 166 -10.26 -7.47 -2.53
C GLN A 166 -10.35 -5.97 -2.85
N LEU A 167 -9.23 -5.34 -3.22
CA LEU A 167 -9.24 -3.96 -3.71
C LEU A 167 -9.97 -3.83 -5.06
N GLY A 168 -9.77 -4.77 -5.99
CA GLY A 168 -10.48 -4.82 -7.27
C GLY A 168 -12.00 -4.85 -7.12
N LEU A 169 -12.52 -5.68 -6.21
CA LEU A 169 -13.96 -5.73 -5.89
C LEU A 169 -14.47 -4.40 -5.33
N PHE A 170 -13.69 -3.75 -4.47
CA PHE A 170 -14.03 -2.41 -3.97
C PHE A 170 -14.07 -1.38 -5.11
N VAL A 171 -13.10 -1.41 -6.03
CA VAL A 171 -13.05 -0.50 -7.18
C VAL A 171 -14.25 -0.70 -8.09
N LEU A 172 -14.57 -1.95 -8.48
CA LEU A 172 -15.75 -2.26 -9.32
C LEU A 172 -17.05 -1.76 -8.71
N LYS A 173 -17.26 -2.01 -7.42
CA LYS A 173 -18.46 -1.57 -6.70
C LYS A 173 -18.61 -0.05 -6.71
N ASN A 174 -17.51 0.70 -6.82
CA ASN A 174 -17.45 2.16 -6.67
C ASN A 174 -16.94 2.88 -7.92
N GLN A 175 -16.93 2.22 -9.08
CA GLN A 175 -16.26 2.69 -10.31
C GLN A 175 -16.77 4.04 -10.85
N LYS A 176 -17.97 4.47 -10.44
CA LYS A 176 -18.56 5.77 -10.81
C LYS A 176 -17.91 6.97 -10.08
N HIS A 177 -16.95 6.72 -9.18
CA HIS A 177 -16.33 7.78 -8.38
C HIS A 177 -14.94 8.14 -8.92
N SER A 178 -14.75 9.43 -9.25
CA SER A 178 -13.53 9.97 -9.86
C SER A 178 -12.24 9.68 -9.09
N VAL A 179 -12.30 9.63 -7.76
CA VAL A 179 -11.14 9.28 -6.91
C VAL A 179 -10.59 7.87 -7.17
N LEU A 180 -11.31 7.03 -7.91
CA LEU A 180 -10.91 5.67 -8.26
C LEU A 180 -10.60 5.46 -9.74
N TYR A 181 -10.70 6.49 -10.59
CA TYR A 181 -10.56 6.35 -12.06
C TYR A 181 -9.24 5.67 -12.47
N GLY A 182 -8.12 6.04 -11.84
CA GLY A 182 -6.84 5.41 -12.12
C GLY A 182 -6.85 3.88 -11.91
N TRP A 183 -7.52 3.38 -10.87
CA TRP A 183 -7.66 1.92 -10.68
C TRP A 183 -8.68 1.28 -11.63
N VAL A 184 -9.74 2.01 -12.01
CA VAL A 184 -10.72 1.51 -12.97
C VAL A 184 -10.04 1.24 -14.32
N GLU A 185 -9.23 2.18 -14.80
CA GLU A 185 -8.45 2.03 -16.05
C GLU A 185 -7.52 0.83 -16.02
N GLU A 186 -6.78 0.63 -14.91
CA GLU A 186 -5.89 -0.54 -14.80
C GLU A 186 -6.68 -1.84 -14.75
N LEU A 187 -7.83 -1.85 -14.07
CA LEU A 187 -8.65 -3.05 -13.96
C LEU A 187 -9.25 -3.44 -15.30
N GLU A 188 -9.75 -2.47 -16.07
CA GLU A 188 -10.22 -2.69 -17.44
C GLU A 188 -9.11 -3.22 -18.36
N THR A 189 -7.90 -2.68 -18.22
CA THR A 189 -6.72 -3.14 -18.97
C THR A 189 -6.47 -4.62 -18.70
N VAL A 190 -6.44 -5.03 -17.42
CA VAL A 190 -6.25 -6.45 -17.06
C VAL A 190 -7.38 -7.33 -17.60
N TYR A 191 -8.64 -6.89 -17.52
CA TYR A 191 -9.77 -7.68 -18.02
C TYR A 191 -9.74 -7.86 -19.55
N LYS A 192 -9.47 -6.79 -20.30
CA LYS A 192 -9.35 -6.85 -21.76
C LYS A 192 -8.31 -7.88 -22.19
N GLU A 193 -7.18 -7.91 -21.51
CA GLU A 193 -6.10 -8.83 -21.87
C GLU A 193 -6.38 -10.28 -21.48
N ILE A 194 -7.19 -10.53 -20.43
CA ILE A 194 -7.63 -11.88 -20.05
C ILE A 194 -8.59 -12.43 -21.11
N LEU A 195 -9.50 -11.59 -21.63
CA LEU A 195 -10.50 -12.01 -22.61
C LEU A 195 -9.91 -12.26 -24.01
N CYS A 196 -8.71 -11.73 -24.29
CA CYS A 196 -8.01 -11.87 -25.57
C CYS A 196 -6.95 -12.99 -25.59
N GLN A 197 -6.79 -13.77 -24.51
CA GLN A 197 -5.87 -14.92 -24.40
C GLN A 197 -6.62 -16.24 -24.56
#